data_AF-A0A813V6A8-F1
#
_entry.id   AF-A0A813V6A8-F1
#
_cell.length_a   1.000
_cell.length_b   1.000
_cell.length_c   1.000
_cell.angle_alpha   90.00
_cell.angle_beta   90.00
_cell.angle_gamma   90.00
#
_symmetry.space_group_name_H-M   'P 1'
#
loop_
_entity.id
_entity.type
_entity.pdbx_description
1 polymer ?
#
loop_
_entity_poly.entity_id
_entity_poly.type
_entity_poly.pdbx_seq_one_letter_code
_entity_poly.pdbx_strand_id
1 'polypeptide(L)'
;MRFPMEIIDRVLHQYFGFEHRLWIYSGRRRVHCWVCDQTARELQSSIRQVIVEHLTAITNGKDSTKRVTLYSPLHPSLQRAREIVLSEFGGYACLEQDFLIDDQRIERFIRLVPDDNILFE
;
A
#
# COMPACT_ATOMS: atom_id res chain seq x y z
N MET A 1 10.76 5.02 1.85
CA MET A 1 9.54 5.74 1.42
C MET A 1 9.36 5.80 -0.10
N ARG A 2 10.24 5.19 -0.90
CA ARG A 2 10.18 5.25 -2.36
C ARG A 2 8.98 4.49 -2.94
N PHE A 3 8.84 3.20 -2.64
CA PHE A 3 7.80 2.36 -3.24
C PHE A 3 6.35 2.81 -2.90
N PRO A 4 6.01 3.33 -1.70
CA PRO A 4 4.65 3.84 -1.47
C PRO A 4 4.36 5.09 -2.32
N MET A 5 5.34 5.97 -2.52
CA MET A 5 5.18 7.14 -3.39
C MET A 5 4.95 6.71 -4.84
N GLU A 6 5.72 5.74 -5.33
CA GLU A 6 5.60 5.21 -6.69
C GLU A 6 4.22 4.58 -6.95
N ILE A 7 3.73 3.76 -6.01
CA ILE A 7 2.41 3.13 -6.12
C ILE A 7 1.31 4.20 -6.19
N ILE A 8 1.33 5.17 -5.27
CA ILE A 8 0.31 6.22 -5.22
C ILE A 8 0.40 7.13 -6.44
N ASP A 9 1.60 7.57 -6.85
CA ASP A 9 1.79 8.44 -8.01
C ASP A 9 1.26 7.79 -9.28
N ARG A 10 1.57 6.50 -9.48
CA ARG A 10 1.09 5.72 -10.61
C ARG A 10 -0.43 5.64 -10.65
N VAL A 11 -1.09 5.43 -9.51
CA VAL A 11 -2.56 5.39 -9.48
C VAL A 11 -3.16 6.76 -9.76
N LEU A 12 -2.64 7.82 -9.14
CA LEU A 12 -3.11 9.20 -9.35
C LEU A 12 -2.99 9.62 -10.83
N HIS A 13 -1.91 9.24 -11.51
CA HIS A 13 -1.72 9.51 -12.92
C HIS A 13 -2.56 8.60 -13.82
N GLN A 14 -2.39 7.27 -13.70
CA GLN A 14 -2.95 6.32 -14.68
C GLN A 14 -4.45 6.10 -14.55
N TYR A 15 -5.02 6.25 -13.35
CA TYR A 15 -6.44 5.97 -13.10
C TYR A 15 -7.28 7.23 -12.95
N PHE A 16 -6.72 8.28 -12.34
CA PHE A 16 -7.43 9.52 -12.11
C PHE A 16 -7.04 10.64 -13.10
N GLY A 17 -6.00 10.43 -13.92
CA GLY A 17 -5.59 11.40 -14.93
C GLY A 17 -5.06 12.71 -14.35
N PHE A 18 -4.62 12.71 -13.09
CA PHE A 18 -4.03 13.89 -12.48
C PHE A 18 -2.60 14.05 -12.99
N GLU A 19 -2.26 15.20 -13.56
CA GLU A 19 -0.96 15.47 -14.17
C GLU A 19 -0.03 16.26 -13.23
N HIS A 20 -0.59 17.11 -12.38
CA HIS A 20 0.18 18.05 -11.56
C HIS A 20 0.28 17.54 -10.12
N ARG A 21 1.25 16.66 -9.84
CA ARG A 21 1.44 16.04 -8.51
C ARG A 21 2.77 16.49 -7.90
N LEU A 22 2.70 17.19 -6.77
CA LEU A 22 3.87 17.67 -6.03
C LEU A 22 4.08 16.87 -4.75
N TRP A 23 5.23 16.20 -4.64
CA TRP A 23 5.63 15.44 -3.46
C TRP A 23 6.55 16.28 -2.57
N ILE A 24 6.19 16.44 -1.30
CA ILE A 24 6.90 17.27 -0.34
C ILE A 24 7.34 16.42 0.85
N TYR A 25 8.62 16.49 1.21
CA TYR A 25 9.12 15.89 2.44
C TYR A 25 8.64 16.68 3.67
N SER A 26 8.10 15.99 4.67
CA SER A 26 7.53 16.63 5.88
C SER A 26 8.57 17.13 6.88
N GLY A 27 9.87 16.98 6.59
CA GLY A 27 10.97 17.35 7.51
C GLY A 27 11.41 16.26 8.49
N ARG A 28 10.75 15.09 8.55
CA ARG A 28 11.18 13.99 9.44
C ARG A 28 11.01 12.57 8.89
N ARG A 29 9.76 12.10 8.75
CA ARG A 29 9.46 10.68 8.42
C ARG A 29 8.23 10.52 7.52
N ARG A 30 7.70 11.61 6.96
CA ARG A 30 6.49 11.59 6.14
C ARG A 30 6.70 12.37 4.86
N VAL A 31 5.88 12.07 3.87
CA VAL A 31 5.79 12.74 2.58
C VAL A 31 4.34 13.11 2.37
N HIS A 32 4.11 14.26 1.77
CA HIS A 32 2.80 14.79 1.44
C HIS A 32 2.71 14.86 -0.08
N CYS A 33 1.59 14.43 -0.66
CA CYS A 33 1.30 14.61 -2.07
C CYS A 33 0.24 15.70 -2.23
N TRP A 34 0.53 16.71 -3.02
CA TRP A 34 -0.40 17.77 -3.41
C TRP A 34 -0.78 17.56 -4.86
N VAL A 35 -2.06 17.32 -5.13
CA VAL A 35 -2.59 17.23 -6.49
C VAL A 35 -3.14 18.60 -6.87
N CYS A 36 -2.50 19.22 -7.86
CA CYS A 36 -2.68 20.62 -8.24
C CYS A 36 -3.44 20.80 -9.56
N ASP A 37 -4.03 19.74 -10.11
CA ASP A 37 -4.92 19.84 -11.27
C ASP A 37 -6.17 20.65 -10.91
N GLN A 38 -6.68 21.46 -11.86
CA GLN A 38 -7.91 22.23 -11.63
C GLN A 38 -9.09 21.32 -11.28
N THR A 39 -9.25 20.22 -12.02
CA THR A 39 -10.27 19.20 -11.79
C THR A 39 -10.15 18.61 -10.38
N ALA A 40 -8.93 18.34 -9.90
CA ALA A 40 -8.69 17.85 -8.55
C ALA A 40 -9.06 18.87 -7.46
N ARG A 41 -8.85 20.16 -7.71
CA ARG A 41 -9.24 21.25 -6.78
C ARG A 41 -10.75 21.43 -6.70
N GLU A 42 -11.48 21.15 -7.77
CA GLU A 42 -12.94 21.31 -7.85
C GLU A 42 -13.72 20.09 -7.33
N LEU A 43 -13.05 18.97 -7.03
CA LEU A 43 -13.72 17.76 -6.51
C LEU A 43 -14.48 18.01 -5.20
N GLN A 44 -15.70 17.47 -5.16
CA GLN A 44 -16.50 17.39 -3.93
C GLN A 44 -15.82 16.48 -2.90
N SER A 45 -16.10 16.73 -1.62
CA SER A 45 -15.55 15.94 -0.50
C SER A 45 -15.88 14.44 -0.63
N SER A 46 -17.08 14.10 -1.09
CA SER A 46 -17.51 12.71 -1.34
C SER A 46 -16.63 12.00 -2.37
N ILE A 47 -16.29 12.67 -3.47
CA ILE A 47 -15.42 12.10 -4.51
C ILE A 47 -13.98 11.94 -4.01
N ARG A 48 -13.49 12.91 -3.23
CA ARG A 48 -12.16 12.79 -2.58
C ARG A 48 -12.11 11.58 -1.65
N GLN A 49 -13.18 11.35 -0.90
CA GLN A 49 -13.30 10.18 -0.02
C GLN A 49 -13.24 8.86 -0.81
N VAL A 50 -13.95 8.76 -1.94
CA VAL A 50 -13.90 7.58 -2.82
C VAL A 50 -12.48 7.34 -3.36
N ILE A 51 -11.75 8.40 -3.73
CA ILE A 51 -10.34 8.27 -4.15
C ILE A 51 -9.48 7.72 -3.02
N VAL A 52 -9.64 8.23 -1.79
CA VAL A 52 -8.91 7.73 -0.62
C VAL A 52 -9.24 6.27 -0.34
N GLU A 53 -10.51 5.88 -0.42
CA GLU A 53 -10.96 4.51 -0.25
C GLU A 53 -10.36 3.58 -1.31
N HIS A 54 -10.31 4.01 -2.57
CA HIS A 54 -9.67 3.27 -3.65
C HIS A 54 -8.17 3.00 -3.39
N LEU A 55 -7.47 3.99 -2.82
CA LEU A 55 -6.05 3.89 -2.49
C LEU A 55 -5.79 3.10 -1.20
N THR A 56 -6.81 2.83 -0.40
CA THR A 56 -6.69 2.20 0.92
C THR A 56 -6.90 0.70 0.82
N ALA A 57 -5.81 -0.07 0.95
CA ALA A 57 -5.87 -1.53 1.01
C ALA A 57 -6.13 -2.09 2.42
N ILE A 58 -6.09 -1.25 3.46
CA ILE A 58 -6.28 -1.67 4.85
C ILE A 58 -7.78 -1.82 5.12
N THR A 59 -8.21 -3.02 5.48
CA THR A 59 -9.62 -3.36 5.70
C THR A 59 -9.99 -3.43 7.18
N ASN A 60 -9.01 -3.65 8.07
CA ASN A 60 -9.25 -3.82 9.51
C ASN A 60 -8.55 -2.74 10.34
N GLY A 61 -9.09 -2.46 11.53
CA GLY A 61 -8.57 -1.44 12.45
C GLY A 61 -7.13 -1.70 12.93
N LYS A 62 -6.52 -0.67 13.54
CA LYS A 62 -5.11 -0.71 14.00
C LYS A 62 -4.82 -1.84 14.99
N ASP A 63 -5.80 -2.28 15.75
CA ASP A 63 -5.62 -3.30 16.79
C ASP A 63 -5.77 -4.74 16.24
N SER A 64 -6.14 -4.89 14.97
CA SER A 64 -6.20 -6.21 14.33
C SER A 64 -4.80 -6.72 13.98
N THR A 65 -4.53 -7.99 14.31
CA THR A 65 -3.31 -8.70 13.88
C THR A 65 -3.24 -8.81 12.35
N LYS A 66 -4.37 -9.10 11.71
CA LYS A 66 -4.50 -9.11 10.24
C LYS A 66 -5.19 -7.83 9.79
N ARG A 67 -4.41 -6.85 9.33
CA ARG A 67 -4.92 -5.54 8.90
C ARG A 67 -5.49 -5.50 7.49
N VAL A 68 -5.13 -6.48 6.66
CA VAL A 68 -5.47 -6.53 5.24
C VAL A 68 -6.13 -7.86 4.92
N THR A 69 -7.32 -7.79 4.33
CA THR A 69 -7.99 -8.93 3.69
C THR A 69 -8.10 -8.64 2.20
N LEU A 70 -7.46 -9.46 1.39
CA LEU A 70 -7.53 -9.38 -0.07
C LEU A 70 -8.50 -10.44 -0.59
N TYR A 71 -9.30 -10.05 -1.57
CA TYR A 71 -10.24 -10.95 -2.24
C TYR A 71 -9.68 -11.42 -3.59
N SER A 72 -10.12 -12.61 -4.01
CA SER A 72 -9.82 -13.16 -5.34
C SER A 72 -11.05 -13.07 -6.24
N PRO A 73 -10.94 -12.57 -7.49
CA PRO A 73 -9.71 -12.07 -8.12
C PRO A 73 -9.26 -10.72 -7.54
N LEU A 74 -7.93 -10.51 -7.50
CA LEU A 74 -7.36 -9.27 -6.96
C LEU A 74 -7.70 -8.08 -7.88
N HIS A 75 -8.08 -6.93 -7.30
CA HIS A 75 -8.35 -5.72 -8.08
C HIS A 75 -7.12 -5.28 -8.91
N PRO A 76 -7.27 -4.82 -10.17
CA PRO A 76 -6.13 -4.48 -11.03
C PRO A 76 -5.15 -3.45 -10.45
N SER A 77 -5.62 -2.51 -9.63
CA SER A 77 -4.74 -1.55 -8.93
C SER A 77 -3.80 -2.25 -7.94
N LEU A 78 -4.32 -3.24 -7.20
CA LEU A 78 -3.54 -4.03 -6.24
C LEU A 78 -2.60 -5.02 -6.94
N GLN A 79 -2.98 -5.55 -8.11
CA GLN A 79 -2.09 -6.41 -8.91
C GLN A 79 -0.83 -5.63 -9.36
N ARG A 80 -1.00 -4.41 -9.86
CA ARG A 80 0.12 -3.53 -10.25
C ARG A 80 0.96 -3.09 -9.05
N ALA A 81 0.31 -2.76 -7.92
CA ALA A 81 1.02 -2.44 -6.69
C ALA A 81 1.86 -3.63 -6.20
N ARG A 82 1.34 -4.86 -6.32
CA ARG A 82 2.07 -6.09 -5.97
C ARG A 82 3.36 -6.25 -6.76
N GLU A 83 3.37 -5.93 -8.05
CA GLU A 83 4.58 -6.00 -8.88
C GLU A 83 5.71 -5.10 -8.34
N ILE A 84 5.38 -3.85 -7.98
CA ILE A 84 6.32 -2.89 -7.40
C ILE A 84 6.80 -3.34 -6.02
N VAL A 85 5.90 -3.87 -5.19
CA VAL A 85 6.27 -4.36 -3.86
C VAL A 85 7.17 -5.59 -3.95
N LEU A 86 6.88 -6.52 -4.85
CA LEU A 86 7.65 -7.76 -5.01
C LEU A 86 9.07 -7.52 -5.51
N SER A 87 9.29 -6.53 -6.40
CA SER A 87 10.64 -6.21 -6.87
C SER A 87 11.56 -5.72 -5.74
N GLU A 88 10.99 -5.03 -4.75
CA GLU A 88 11.74 -4.47 -3.61
C GLU A 88 11.75 -5.38 -2.38
N PHE A 89 10.85 -6.37 -2.31
CA PHE A 89 10.60 -7.14 -1.09
C PHE A 89 11.85 -7.85 -0.57
N GLY A 90 12.61 -8.51 -1.43
CA GLY A 90 13.83 -9.22 -1.02
C GLY A 90 14.89 -8.29 -0.41
N GLY A 91 15.17 -7.17 -1.08
CA GLY A 91 16.14 -6.19 -0.58
C GLY A 91 15.66 -5.48 0.68
N TYR A 92 14.45 -4.94 0.65
CA TYR A 92 13.94 -4.13 1.74
C TYR A 92 13.47 -4.97 2.93
N ALA A 93 12.54 -5.90 2.72
CA ALA A 93 11.95 -6.65 3.84
C ALA A 93 12.92 -7.68 4.41
N CYS A 94 13.56 -8.50 3.56
CA CYS A 94 14.43 -9.57 4.05
C CYS A 94 15.81 -9.06 4.48
N LEU A 95 16.50 -8.26 3.66
CA LEU A 95 17.88 -7.85 3.98
C LEU A 95 17.94 -6.64 4.92
N GLU A 96 17.22 -5.55 4.63
CA GLU A 96 17.31 -4.34 5.44
C GLU A 96 16.51 -4.42 6.76
N GLN A 97 15.30 -4.95 6.71
CA GLN A 97 14.42 -5.01 7.89
C GLN A 97 14.57 -6.28 8.72
N ASP A 98 15.14 -7.33 8.13
CA ASP A 98 15.28 -8.68 8.69
C ASP A 98 14.01 -9.10 9.44
N PHE A 99 12.88 -9.09 8.71
CA PHE A 99 11.56 -9.17 9.33
C PHE A 99 11.26 -10.53 9.97
N LEU A 100 12.14 -11.53 9.85
CA LEU A 100 12.03 -12.88 10.42
C LEU A 100 13.19 -13.22 11.38
N ILE A 101 13.92 -12.22 11.90
CA ILE A 101 15.12 -12.43 12.73
C ILE A 101 14.88 -13.20 14.04
N ASP A 102 13.68 -13.13 14.62
CA ASP A 102 13.39 -13.68 15.95
C ASP A 102 12.03 -14.39 15.99
N ASP A 103 11.88 -15.31 16.95
CA ASP A 103 10.69 -16.13 17.13
C ASP A 103 9.40 -15.29 17.26
N GLN A 104 9.46 -14.11 17.90
CA GLN A 104 8.28 -13.26 18.04
C GLN A 104 7.84 -12.69 16.69
N ARG A 105 8.77 -12.30 15.84
CA ARG A 105 8.45 -11.81 14.49
C ARG A 105 7.96 -12.94 13.58
N ILE A 106 8.59 -14.12 13.68
CA ILE A 106 8.15 -15.33 12.97
C ILE A 106 6.71 -15.66 13.36
N GLU A 107 6.39 -15.68 14.65
CA GLU A 107 5.04 -15.95 15.14
C GLU A 107 4.02 -14.93 14.60
N ARG A 108 4.38 -13.64 14.58
CA ARG A 108 3.52 -12.59 13.98
C ARG A 108 3.29 -12.83 12.49
N PHE A 109 4.29 -13.27 11.75
CA PHE A 109 4.18 -13.57 10.34
C PHE A 109 3.28 -14.79 10.09
N ILE A 110 3.46 -15.86 10.85
CA ILE A 110 2.64 -17.09 10.76
C ILE A 110 1.15 -16.75 10.94
N ARG A 111 0.80 -15.87 11.89
CA ARG A 111 -0.58 -15.40 12.11
C ARG A 111 -1.21 -14.67 10.91
N LEU A 112 -0.43 -14.26 9.91
CA LEU A 112 -0.93 -13.64 8.68
C LEU A 112 -1.26 -14.68 7.60
N VAL A 113 -0.68 -15.88 7.68
CA VAL A 113 -0.87 -16.97 6.72
C VAL A 113 -2.15 -17.73 7.09
N PRO A 114 -3.10 -17.93 6.15
CA PRO A 114 -4.27 -18.78 6.38
C PRO A 114 -3.86 -20.23 6.60
N ASP A 115 -4.47 -20.91 7.59
CA ASP A 115 -4.17 -22.31 7.93
C ASP A 115 -4.40 -23.29 6.75
N ASP A 116 -5.32 -22.96 5.84
CA ASP A 116 -5.66 -23.79 4.68
C ASP A 116 -4.51 -23.97 3.67
N ASN A 117 -3.43 -23.18 3.76
CA ASN A 117 -2.25 -23.26 2.89
C ASN A 117 -1.07 -24.00 3.53
N ILE A 118 -1.22 -24.56 4.75
CA ILE A 118 -0.21 -25.42 5.36
C ILE A 118 -0.42 -26.84 4.81
N LEU A 119 -0.07 -27.05 3.54
CA LEU A 119 0.09 -28.38 2.99
C LEU A 119 1.34 -29.00 3.63
N PHE A 120 1.13 -29.83 4.64
CA PHE A 120 2.14 -30.80 5.08
C PHE A 120 2.14 -31.95 4.06
N GLU A 121 3.03 -31.89 3.07
CA GLU A 121 3.57 -33.07 2.36
C GLU A 121 5.09 -33.06 2.44
#